data_AF-A0A9E2LRF6-F1
#
_entry.id   AF-A0A9E2LRF6-F1
#
_cell.length_a   1.000
_cell.length_b   1.000
_cell.length_c   1.000
_cell.angle_alpha   90.00
_cell.angle_beta   90.00
_cell.angle_gamma   90.00
#
_symmetry.space_group_name_H-M   'P 1'
#
loop_
_entity.id
_entity.type
_entity.pdbx_description
1 polymer ?
#
loop_
_entity_poly.entity_id
_entity_poly.type
_entity_poly.pdbx_seq_one_letter_code
_entity_poly.pdbx_strand_id
1 'polypeptide(L)'
;MAKPASGRCVHCLEDVEAITDDHLFPRSWYPTTTPPNIEKWKFPSCRRCNGEYGRLEEELRLALATCVDPKSAAAAGIWPKARDSIDPTKAKSPLDKLKRGSAQRRFLRRVTEVDPSMSDSLVSEIRSDRPKGQLASFIPAWQIGRFIEKLTRGTIYVTEKRYIETNQTIKTWRFRAEHDEPIVRLIEAFGELYERGPGIRIRKAVAQDAMENALFVFDIWDQFRFFGAVLDHDTED
;
A
#
# COMPACT_ATOMS: atom_id res chain seq x y z
N MET A 1 -22.30 19.72 -12.75
CA MET A 1 -21.27 18.68 -12.52
C MET A 1 -21.42 17.65 -13.63
N ALA A 2 -20.34 17.30 -14.33
CA ALA A 2 -20.40 16.27 -15.37
C ALA A 2 -20.85 14.93 -14.77
N LYS A 3 -21.67 14.16 -15.50
CA LYS A 3 -22.06 12.81 -15.09
C LYS A 3 -20.78 11.96 -15.04
N PRO A 4 -20.54 11.16 -13.98
CA PRO A 4 -19.39 10.27 -13.94
C PRO A 4 -19.47 9.33 -15.15
N ALA A 5 -18.32 9.04 -15.77
CA ALA A 5 -18.27 8.10 -16.87
C ALA A 5 -18.60 6.68 -16.38
N SER A 6 -19.23 5.88 -17.24
CA SER A 6 -19.31 4.45 -17.03
C SER A 6 -17.95 3.80 -17.26
N GLY A 7 -17.69 2.66 -16.63
CA GLY A 7 -16.45 1.92 -16.83
C GLY A 7 -16.34 0.70 -15.94
N ARG A 8 -15.31 -0.11 -16.20
CA ARG A 8 -15.02 -1.33 -15.46
C ARG A 8 -14.11 -1.04 -14.26
N CYS A 9 -14.44 -1.61 -13.11
CA CYS A 9 -13.66 -1.44 -11.89
C CYS A 9 -12.42 -2.35 -11.89
N VAL A 10 -11.22 -1.78 -11.66
CA VAL A 10 -9.97 -2.55 -11.56
C VAL A 10 -9.98 -3.60 -10.44
N HIS A 11 -10.78 -3.36 -9.39
CA HIS A 11 -10.81 -4.21 -8.21
C HIS A 11 -11.82 -5.35 -8.31
N CYS A 12 -13.08 -5.05 -8.61
CA CYS A 12 -14.15 -6.04 -8.65
C CYS A 12 -14.52 -6.52 -10.06
N LEU A 13 -13.91 -5.95 -11.10
CA LEU A 13 -14.15 -6.28 -12.52
C LEU A 13 -15.58 -6.06 -13.02
N GLU A 14 -16.47 -5.52 -12.18
CA GLU A 14 -17.83 -5.13 -12.53
C GLU A 14 -17.82 -3.85 -13.38
N ASP A 15 -18.66 -3.80 -14.42
CA ASP A 15 -19.02 -2.59 -15.13
C ASP A 15 -20.00 -1.76 -14.30
N VAL A 16 -19.70 -0.48 -14.11
CA VAL A 16 -20.53 0.43 -13.32
C VAL A 16 -20.86 1.70 -14.10
N GLU A 17 -22.04 2.26 -13.85
CA GLU A 17 -22.47 3.50 -14.50
C GLU A 17 -21.68 4.74 -14.05
N ALA A 18 -21.01 4.65 -12.89
CA ALA A 18 -20.26 5.75 -12.31
C ALA A 18 -18.94 5.27 -11.73
N ILE A 19 -17.89 5.37 -12.55
CA ILE A 19 -16.53 5.08 -12.15
C ILE A 19 -15.89 6.28 -11.44
N THR A 20 -14.97 5.99 -10.52
CA THR A 20 -14.18 7.00 -9.81
C THR A 20 -12.70 6.77 -10.05
N ASP A 21 -11.87 7.78 -9.81
CA ASP A 21 -10.42 7.61 -9.84
C ASP A 21 -9.88 7.28 -8.45
N ASP A 22 -9.47 6.02 -8.25
CA ASP A 22 -8.72 5.61 -7.07
C ASP A 22 -7.24 5.91 -7.29
N HIS A 23 -6.55 6.42 -6.27
CA HIS A 23 -5.11 6.67 -6.38
C HIS A 23 -4.36 5.38 -6.04
N LEU A 24 -3.31 5.02 -6.79
CA LEU A 24 -2.47 3.88 -6.44
C LEU A 24 -1.90 4.01 -5.03
N PHE A 25 -1.39 5.19 -4.72
CA PHE A 25 -1.08 5.63 -3.37
C PHE A 25 -1.82 6.94 -3.07
N PRO A 26 -2.52 7.06 -1.94
CA PRO A 26 -3.17 8.30 -1.57
C PRO A 26 -2.15 9.42 -1.37
N ARG A 27 -2.58 10.67 -1.57
CA ARG A 27 -1.72 11.87 -1.39
C ARG A 27 -1.02 11.94 -0.04
N SER A 28 -1.67 11.40 1.01
CA SER A 28 -1.15 11.35 2.37
C SER A 28 0.05 10.42 2.56
N TRP A 29 0.32 9.52 1.60
CA TRP A 29 1.47 8.61 1.60
C TRP A 29 2.72 9.23 0.96
N TYR A 30 2.61 10.38 0.31
CA TYR A 30 3.76 11.02 -0.29
C TYR A 30 4.51 11.86 0.76
N PRO A 31 5.84 11.72 0.87
CA PRO A 31 6.66 12.57 1.72
C PRO A 31 6.50 14.06 1.37
N THR A 32 6.75 14.93 2.34
CA THR A 32 6.79 16.39 2.13
C THR A 32 7.89 16.84 1.18
N THR A 33 8.92 16.02 0.98
CA THR A 33 9.99 16.16 0.00
C THR A 33 9.57 15.80 -1.43
N THR A 34 8.34 15.30 -1.64
CA THR A 34 7.82 14.96 -2.98
C THR A 34 7.58 16.24 -3.79
N PRO A 35 8.18 16.39 -4.99
CA PRO A 35 7.90 17.52 -5.86
C PRO A 35 6.40 17.66 -6.19
N PRO A 36 5.86 18.89 -6.23
CA PRO A 36 4.43 19.13 -6.36
C PRO A 36 3.85 18.67 -7.71
N ASN A 37 4.69 18.63 -8.75
CA ASN A 37 4.35 18.29 -10.13
C ASN A 37 4.44 16.78 -10.43
N ILE A 38 4.76 15.92 -9.45
CA ILE A 38 4.72 14.48 -9.67
C ILE A 38 3.28 14.03 -9.89
N GLU A 39 3.06 13.37 -11.03
CA GLU A 39 1.83 12.67 -11.34
C GLU A 39 1.57 11.61 -10.26
N LYS A 40 0.41 11.70 -9.63
CA LYS A 40 -0.04 10.71 -8.66
C LYS A 40 -0.93 9.75 -9.42
N TRP A 41 -0.43 8.55 -9.63
CA TRP A 41 -1.11 7.53 -10.41
C TRP A 41 -2.49 7.21 -9.88
N LYS A 42 -3.41 7.02 -10.83
CA LYS A 42 -4.80 6.70 -10.58
C LYS A 42 -5.29 5.66 -11.59
N PHE A 43 -6.37 4.98 -11.22
CA PHE A 43 -7.02 3.98 -12.07
C PHE A 43 -8.52 3.89 -11.74
N PRO A 44 -9.35 3.33 -12.65
CA PRO A 44 -10.79 3.27 -12.46
C PRO A 44 -11.18 2.31 -11.34
N SER A 45 -12.03 2.79 -10.45
CA SER A 45 -12.57 2.03 -9.32
C SER A 45 -14.02 2.43 -9.06
N CYS A 46 -14.88 1.45 -8.78
CA CYS A 46 -16.24 1.75 -8.36
C CYS A 46 -16.24 2.41 -6.97
N ARG A 47 -17.29 3.16 -6.64
CA ARG A 47 -17.38 3.88 -5.36
C ARG A 47 -17.25 2.95 -4.14
N ARG A 48 -17.77 1.73 -4.22
CA ARG A 48 -17.68 0.72 -3.15
C ARG A 48 -16.22 0.37 -2.88
N CYS A 49 -15.50 -0.13 -3.88
CA CYS A 49 -14.11 -0.55 -3.73
C CYS A 49 -13.19 0.62 -3.35
N ASN A 50 -13.34 1.79 -3.99
CA ASN A 50 -12.56 2.98 -3.64
C ASN A 50 -12.78 3.40 -2.16
N GLY A 51 -14.03 3.35 -1.68
CA GLY A 51 -14.34 3.67 -0.27
C GLY A 51 -13.77 2.65 0.73
N GLU A 52 -13.81 1.36 0.39
CA GLU A 52 -13.23 0.30 1.22
C GLU A 52 -11.71 0.41 1.31
N TYR A 53 -11.04 0.58 0.16
CA TYR A 53 -9.59 0.75 0.13
C TYR A 53 -9.16 2.05 0.80
N GLY A 54 -9.89 3.16 0.62
CA GLY A 54 -9.59 4.41 1.30
C GLY A 54 -9.58 4.28 2.84
N ARG A 55 -10.51 3.50 3.40
CA ARG A 55 -10.52 3.18 4.85
C ARG A 55 -9.34 2.32 5.27
N LEU A 56 -9.06 1.27 4.50
CA LEU A 56 -7.97 0.34 4.75
C LEU A 56 -6.61 1.07 4.72
N GLU A 57 -6.39 1.93 3.73
CA GLU A 57 -5.17 2.70 3.57
C GLU A 57 -4.99 3.76 4.66
N GLU A 58 -6.09 4.39 5.12
CA GLU A 58 -6.02 5.34 6.23
C GLU A 58 -5.52 4.66 7.51
N GLU A 59 -6.05 3.47 7.81
CA GLU A 59 -5.66 2.69 8.98
C GLU A 59 -4.22 2.17 8.87
N LEU A 60 -3.86 1.58 7.73
CA LEU A 60 -2.51 1.07 7.49
C LEU A 60 -1.46 2.18 7.53
N ARG A 61 -1.74 3.31 6.87
CA ARG A 61 -0.82 4.46 6.86
C ARG A 61 -0.54 4.93 8.28
N LEU A 62 -1.56 4.98 9.14
CA LEU A 62 -1.38 5.44 10.51
C LEU A 62 -0.47 4.49 11.30
N ALA A 63 -0.68 3.18 11.18
CA ALA A 63 0.15 2.18 11.84
C ALA A 63 1.60 2.17 11.31
N LEU A 64 1.80 2.25 10.00
CA LEU A 64 3.15 2.30 9.42
C LEU A 64 3.87 3.61 9.73
N ALA A 65 3.14 4.74 9.71
CA ALA A 65 3.70 6.06 9.99
C ALA A 65 4.20 6.23 11.42
N THR A 66 3.76 5.42 12.39
CA THR A 66 4.31 5.47 13.76
C THR A 66 5.66 4.79 13.88
N CYS A 67 6.00 3.94 12.90
CA CYS A 67 7.21 3.16 12.87
C CYS A 67 8.27 3.75 11.93
N VAL A 68 8.02 4.93 11.33
CA VAL A 68 8.99 5.55 10.43
C VAL A 68 10.12 6.24 11.20
N ASP A 69 11.35 6.09 10.71
CA ASP A 69 12.46 6.96 11.15
C ASP A 69 12.17 8.40 10.69
N PRO A 70 11.99 9.36 11.62
CA PRO A 70 11.71 10.75 11.29
C PRO A 70 12.89 11.44 10.60
N LYS A 71 14.11 10.88 10.65
CA LYS A 71 15.30 11.41 9.97
C LYS A 71 15.39 10.97 8.51
N SER A 72 14.59 9.98 8.09
CA SER A 72 14.58 9.51 6.70
C SER A 72 13.94 10.55 5.77
N ALA A 73 14.68 10.99 4.76
CA ALA A 73 14.17 11.87 3.72
C ALA A 73 12.99 11.23 2.93
N ALA A 74 13.03 9.91 2.77
CA ALA A 74 12.00 9.11 2.11
C ALA A 74 10.70 8.98 2.94
N ALA A 75 10.72 9.34 4.24
CA ALA A 75 9.56 9.39 5.12
C ALA A 75 9.24 10.81 5.64
N ALA A 76 9.89 11.84 5.10
CA ALA A 76 9.81 13.20 5.61
C ALA A 76 8.36 13.68 5.72
N GLY A 77 7.92 14.01 6.94
CA GLY A 77 6.58 14.55 7.21
C GLY A 77 5.44 13.51 7.17
N ILE A 78 5.73 12.22 6.99
CA ILE A 78 4.72 11.16 7.03
C ILE A 78 4.09 11.04 8.44
N TRP A 79 4.91 10.96 9.49
CA TRP A 79 4.41 10.90 10.87
C TRP A 79 3.59 12.14 11.26
N PRO A 80 4.08 13.38 11.09
CA PRO A 80 3.27 14.58 11.35
C PRO A 80 1.90 14.56 10.63
N LYS A 81 1.85 14.19 9.35
CA LYS A 81 0.58 14.06 8.61
C LYS A 81 -0.35 13.01 9.22
N ALA A 82 0.18 11.86 9.64
CA ALA A 82 -0.59 10.80 10.27
C ALA A 82 -1.10 11.19 11.66
N ARG A 83 -0.23 11.70 12.53
CA ARG A 83 -0.59 12.21 13.84
C ARG A 83 -1.64 13.30 13.75
N ASP A 84 -1.43 14.30 12.91
CA ASP A 84 -2.35 15.43 12.77
C ASP A 84 -3.71 14.93 12.26
N SER A 85 -3.76 13.90 11.40
CA SER A 85 -5.01 13.32 10.89
C SER A 85 -5.92 12.70 11.96
N ILE A 86 -5.38 12.37 13.14
CA ILE A 86 -6.16 11.86 14.28
C ILE A 86 -6.22 12.85 15.46
N ASP A 87 -5.56 14.00 15.37
CA ASP A 87 -5.51 14.99 16.46
C ASP A 87 -6.78 15.86 16.48
N PRO A 88 -7.64 15.75 17.51
CA PRO A 88 -8.86 16.55 17.60
C PRO A 88 -8.61 18.06 17.73
N THR A 89 -7.41 18.48 18.17
CA THR A 89 -7.05 19.90 18.29
C THR A 89 -6.78 20.57 16.94
N LYS A 90 -6.50 19.77 15.90
CA LYS A 90 -6.31 20.22 14.52
C LYS A 90 -7.62 20.25 13.71
N ALA A 91 -8.75 20.02 14.36
CA ALA A 91 -10.04 19.94 13.70
C ALA A 91 -10.52 21.30 13.19
N LYS A 92 -11.17 21.30 12.02
CA LYS A 92 -11.76 22.51 11.40
C LYS A 92 -13.24 22.72 11.72
N SER A 93 -13.88 21.73 12.33
CA SER A 93 -15.30 21.78 12.72
C SER A 93 -15.59 20.83 13.87
N PRO A 94 -16.74 20.98 14.58
CA PRO A 94 -17.15 20.03 15.61
C PRO A 94 -17.26 18.59 15.11
N LEU A 95 -17.79 18.38 13.90
CA LEU A 95 -17.90 17.05 13.29
C LEU A 95 -16.51 16.45 12.98
N ASP A 96 -15.58 17.26 12.46
CA ASP A 96 -14.19 16.84 12.22
C ASP A 96 -13.49 16.45 13.55
N LYS A 97 -13.72 17.22 14.62
CA LYS A 97 -13.18 16.91 15.96
C LYS A 97 -13.64 15.54 16.47
N LEU A 98 -14.93 15.23 16.29
CA LEU A 98 -15.48 13.92 16.65
C LEU A 98 -14.88 12.78 15.81
N LYS A 99 -14.72 12.98 14.49
CA LYS A 99 -14.10 12.00 13.59
C LYS A 99 -12.66 11.70 13.97
N ARG A 100 -11.85 12.74 14.19
CA ARG A 100 -10.44 12.63 14.61
C ARG A 100 -10.32 11.94 15.96
N GLY A 101 -11.11 12.35 16.95
CA GLY A 101 -11.11 11.69 18.27
C GLY A 101 -11.53 10.22 18.20
N SER A 102 -12.47 9.88 17.32
CA SER A 102 -12.84 8.47 17.09
C SER A 102 -11.70 7.69 16.42
N ALA A 103 -11.04 8.27 15.42
CA ALA A 103 -9.88 7.66 14.77
C ALA A 103 -8.71 7.45 15.74
N GLN A 104 -8.42 8.44 16.59
CA GLN A 104 -7.41 8.35 17.64
C GLN A 104 -7.70 7.19 18.60
N ARG A 105 -8.94 7.09 19.12
CA ARG A 105 -9.34 5.98 19.99
C ARG A 105 -9.26 4.63 19.30
N ARG A 106 -9.65 4.54 18.02
CA ARG A 106 -9.54 3.29 17.23
C ARG A 106 -8.08 2.86 17.09
N PHE A 107 -7.18 3.80 16.81
CA PHE A 107 -5.76 3.54 16.68
C PHE A 107 -5.12 3.10 17.99
N LEU A 108 -5.34 3.84 19.08
CA LEU A 108 -4.76 3.52 20.40
C LEU A 108 -5.17 2.14 20.91
N ARG A 109 -6.38 1.65 20.56
CA ARG A 109 -6.82 0.29 20.89
C ARG A 109 -6.04 -0.82 20.19
N ARG A 110 -5.25 -0.49 19.16
CA ARG A 110 -4.38 -1.44 18.44
C ARG A 110 -2.93 -1.38 18.92
N VAL A 111 -2.60 -0.43 19.78
CA VAL A 111 -1.27 -0.30 20.35
C VAL A 111 -1.16 -1.23 21.54
N THR A 112 -0.14 -2.08 21.55
CA THR A 112 0.14 -3.05 22.61
C THR A 112 1.62 -3.00 22.96
N GLU A 113 1.97 -3.50 24.14
CA GLU A 113 3.38 -3.78 24.47
C GLU A 113 3.91 -4.90 23.58
N VAL A 114 5.20 -4.79 23.23
CA VAL A 114 5.91 -5.79 22.43
C VAL A 114 6.22 -6.99 23.31
N ASP A 115 5.73 -8.16 22.90
CA ASP A 115 6.10 -9.44 23.48
C ASP A 115 7.17 -10.14 22.62
N PRO A 116 8.20 -10.79 23.20
CA PRO A 116 9.21 -11.53 22.44
C PRO A 116 8.66 -12.56 21.45
N SER A 117 7.51 -13.17 21.73
CA SER A 117 6.81 -14.09 20.83
C SER A 117 6.29 -13.43 19.54
N MET A 118 6.20 -12.10 19.51
CA MET A 118 5.77 -11.33 18.33
C MET A 118 6.88 -11.11 17.31
N SER A 119 8.12 -11.54 17.59
CA SER A 119 9.27 -11.36 16.69
C SER A 119 9.00 -11.88 15.27
N ASP A 120 8.39 -13.06 15.17
CA ASP A 120 7.99 -13.66 13.89
C ASP A 120 6.74 -13.01 13.25
N SER A 121 6.15 -12.00 13.87
CA SER A 121 4.97 -11.25 13.39
C SER A 121 5.28 -9.80 12.98
N LEU A 122 6.51 -9.32 13.19
CA LEU A 122 6.91 -7.95 12.85
C LEU A 122 6.98 -7.73 11.34
N VAL A 123 6.37 -6.67 10.81
CA VAL A 123 6.47 -6.33 9.38
C VAL A 123 7.95 -6.22 8.99
N SER A 124 8.32 -6.82 7.86
CA SER A 124 9.70 -6.84 7.38
C SER A 124 10.16 -5.41 7.06
N GLU A 125 11.06 -4.89 7.89
CA GLU A 125 11.66 -3.57 7.70
C GLU A 125 12.83 -3.66 6.73
N ILE A 126 12.97 -2.67 5.85
CA ILE A 126 14.14 -2.56 4.94
C ILE A 126 15.42 -2.25 5.74
N ARG A 127 15.29 -1.65 6.93
CA ARG A 127 16.42 -1.25 7.80
C ARG A 127 16.11 -1.61 9.25
N SER A 128 16.83 -2.59 9.80
CA SER A 128 16.58 -3.19 11.13
C SER A 128 17.35 -2.55 12.30
N ASP A 129 18.10 -1.49 12.04
CA ASP A 129 18.98 -0.82 13.00
C ASP A 129 18.26 0.16 13.93
N ARG A 130 16.93 0.24 13.85
CA ARG A 130 16.14 1.15 14.68
C ARG A 130 16.04 0.65 16.12
N PRO A 131 16.07 1.57 17.11
CA PRO A 131 15.74 1.22 18.47
C PRO A 131 14.34 0.60 18.51
N LYS A 132 14.27 -0.66 18.94
CA LYS A 132 12.99 -1.35 19.09
C LYS A 132 12.22 -0.68 20.22
N GLY A 133 11.04 -0.16 19.90
CA GLY A 133 10.13 0.40 20.89
C GLY A 133 9.57 -0.69 21.79
N GLN A 134 9.06 -0.28 22.96
CA GLN A 134 8.29 -1.16 23.84
C GLN A 134 6.84 -1.34 23.38
N LEU A 135 6.40 -0.56 22.38
CA LEU A 135 5.04 -0.59 21.86
C LEU A 135 5.03 -0.99 20.38
N ALA A 136 4.03 -1.76 19.98
CA ALA A 136 3.73 -2.13 18.60
C ALA A 136 2.27 -1.82 18.27
N SER A 137 2.00 -1.51 17.00
CA SER A 137 0.63 -1.42 16.46
C SER A 137 0.27 -2.72 15.77
N PHE A 138 -0.79 -3.38 16.20
CA PHE A 138 -1.30 -4.59 15.55
C PHE A 138 -1.97 -4.25 14.21
N ILE A 139 -1.56 -4.95 13.15
CA ILE A 139 -2.17 -4.89 11.83
C ILE A 139 -2.57 -6.32 11.44
N PRO A 140 -3.86 -6.59 11.17
CA PRO A 140 -4.27 -7.89 10.66
C PRO A 140 -3.60 -8.20 9.31
N ALA A 141 -3.10 -9.43 9.13
CA ALA A 141 -2.43 -9.85 7.90
C ALA A 141 -3.29 -9.63 6.63
N TRP A 142 -4.60 -9.83 6.73
CA TRP A 142 -5.53 -9.59 5.62
C TRP A 142 -5.54 -8.13 5.15
N GLN A 143 -5.27 -7.16 6.02
CA GLN A 143 -5.20 -5.74 5.63
C GLN A 143 -3.98 -5.50 4.73
N ILE A 144 -2.83 -6.08 5.09
CA ILE A 144 -1.62 -6.04 4.27
C ILE A 144 -1.84 -6.75 2.94
N GLY A 145 -2.43 -7.95 2.95
CA GLY A 145 -2.74 -8.69 1.73
C GLY A 145 -3.64 -7.88 0.78
N ARG A 146 -4.73 -7.29 1.30
CA ARG A 146 -5.63 -6.42 0.51
C ARG A 146 -4.93 -5.18 -0.03
N PHE A 147 -4.06 -4.56 0.77
CA PHE A 147 -3.28 -3.41 0.32
C PHE A 147 -2.35 -3.77 -0.83
N ILE A 148 -1.60 -4.86 -0.70
CA ILE A 148 -0.72 -5.37 -1.76
C ILE A 148 -1.55 -5.73 -3.00
N GLU A 149 -2.71 -6.38 -2.84
CA GLU A 149 -3.62 -6.68 -3.94
C GLU A 149 -4.00 -5.42 -4.74
N LYS A 150 -4.38 -4.34 -4.03
CA LYS A 150 -4.66 -3.03 -4.65
C LYS A 150 -3.46 -2.50 -5.41
N LEU A 151 -2.28 -2.55 -4.81
CA LEU A 151 -1.06 -2.06 -5.45
C LEU A 151 -0.72 -2.86 -6.71
N THR A 152 -0.85 -4.18 -6.66
CA THR A 152 -0.65 -5.08 -7.80
C THR A 152 -1.63 -4.78 -8.92
N ARG A 153 -2.94 -4.81 -8.65
CA ARG A 153 -3.99 -4.50 -9.64
C ARG A 153 -3.81 -3.12 -10.27
N GLY A 154 -3.58 -2.13 -9.41
CA GLY A 154 -3.39 -0.75 -9.85
C GLY A 154 -2.11 -0.56 -10.67
N THR A 155 -1.02 -1.25 -10.35
CA THR A 155 0.24 -1.17 -11.10
C THR A 155 0.09 -1.77 -12.49
N ILE A 156 -0.51 -2.97 -12.61
CA ILE A 156 -0.82 -3.58 -13.91
C ILE A 156 -1.68 -2.62 -14.74
N TYR A 157 -2.77 -2.09 -14.18
CA TYR A 157 -3.63 -1.18 -14.94
C TYR A 157 -2.90 0.11 -15.36
N VAL A 158 -2.12 0.71 -14.48
CA VAL A 158 -1.43 1.97 -14.77
C VAL A 158 -0.37 1.79 -15.86
N THR A 159 0.39 0.69 -15.81
CA THR A 159 1.52 0.43 -16.71
C THR A 159 1.11 -0.23 -18.02
N GLU A 160 0.08 -1.09 -18.02
CA GLU A 160 -0.32 -1.91 -19.18
C GLU A 160 -1.75 -1.61 -19.68
N LYS A 161 -2.55 -0.83 -18.94
CA LYS A 161 -3.99 -0.63 -19.22
C LYS A 161 -4.80 -1.93 -19.25
N ARG A 162 -4.32 -2.96 -18.55
CA ARG A 162 -4.91 -4.30 -18.44
C ARG A 162 -5.59 -4.49 -17.08
N TYR A 163 -6.57 -5.39 -17.04
CA TYR A 163 -7.20 -5.88 -15.81
C TYR A 163 -6.59 -7.23 -15.43
N ILE A 164 -6.43 -7.48 -14.12
CA ILE A 164 -6.15 -8.84 -13.63
C ILE A 164 -7.48 -9.57 -13.54
N GLU A 165 -7.71 -10.48 -14.49
CA GLU A 165 -8.97 -11.16 -14.71
C GLU A 165 -9.22 -12.30 -13.70
N THR A 166 -10.40 -12.91 -13.73
CA THR A 166 -10.80 -13.96 -12.77
C THR A 166 -10.04 -15.27 -12.94
N ASN A 167 -9.39 -15.47 -14.09
CA ASN A 167 -8.52 -16.62 -14.37
C ASN A 167 -7.09 -16.44 -13.84
N GLN A 168 -6.83 -15.36 -13.10
CA GLN A 168 -5.52 -15.05 -12.53
C GLN A 168 -5.62 -14.93 -11.01
N THR A 169 -4.58 -15.36 -10.32
CA THR A 169 -4.46 -15.27 -8.87
C THR A 169 -3.43 -14.21 -8.48
N ILE A 170 -3.80 -13.37 -7.52
CA ILE A 170 -2.85 -12.48 -6.85
C ILE A 170 -2.37 -13.17 -5.58
N LYS A 171 -1.07 -13.45 -5.49
CA LYS A 171 -0.42 -13.92 -4.26
C LYS A 171 0.29 -12.77 -3.57
N THR A 172 0.18 -12.73 -2.25
CA THR A 172 0.87 -11.74 -1.41
C THR A 172 1.59 -12.50 -0.31
N TRP A 173 2.83 -12.16 -0.02
CA TRP A 173 3.57 -12.79 1.06
C TRP A 173 4.43 -11.78 1.81
N ARG A 174 4.89 -12.21 2.98
CA ARG A 174 5.82 -11.46 3.79
C ARG A 174 7.23 -11.95 3.52
N PHE A 175 8.16 -11.01 3.39
CA PHE A 175 9.57 -11.29 3.22
C PHE A 175 10.18 -12.00 4.41
N ARG A 176 10.82 -13.12 4.14
CA ARG A 176 11.74 -13.85 5.01
C ARG A 176 13.07 -13.94 4.29
N ALA A 177 14.08 -13.23 4.78
CA ALA A 177 15.39 -13.11 4.12
C ALA A 177 15.99 -14.48 3.74
N GLU A 178 15.79 -15.50 4.58
CA GLU A 178 16.28 -16.86 4.33
C GLU A 178 15.68 -17.54 3.10
N HIS A 179 14.46 -17.16 2.68
CA HIS A 179 13.73 -17.82 1.59
C HIS A 179 13.51 -16.92 0.37
N ASP A 180 13.33 -15.62 0.59
CA ASP A 180 12.86 -14.71 -0.44
C ASP A 180 13.99 -13.92 -1.11
N GLU A 181 15.22 -13.98 -0.59
CA GLU A 181 16.39 -13.31 -1.16
C GLU A 181 16.63 -13.65 -2.65
N PRO A 182 16.49 -14.91 -3.11
CA PRO A 182 16.58 -15.23 -4.53
C PRO A 182 15.51 -14.52 -5.37
N ILE A 183 14.28 -14.43 -4.86
CA ILE A 183 13.16 -13.76 -5.55
C ILE A 183 13.42 -12.25 -5.63
N VAL A 184 13.91 -11.64 -4.54
CA VAL A 184 14.34 -10.22 -4.54
C VAL A 184 15.40 -9.98 -5.59
N ARG A 185 16.44 -10.82 -5.65
CA ARG A 185 17.53 -10.66 -6.62
C ARG A 185 17.03 -10.77 -8.07
N LEU A 186 16.10 -11.68 -8.35
CA LEU A 186 15.48 -11.77 -9.67
C LEU A 186 14.72 -10.49 -10.02
N ILE A 187 13.92 -9.96 -9.10
CA ILE A 187 13.16 -8.73 -9.34
C ILE A 187 14.09 -7.51 -9.45
N GLU A 188 15.17 -7.46 -8.68
CA GLU A 188 16.15 -6.38 -8.76
C GLU A 188 17.00 -6.44 -10.05
N ALA A 189 17.30 -7.64 -10.55
CA ALA A 189 18.06 -7.83 -11.78
C ALA A 189 17.25 -7.61 -13.06
N PHE A 190 15.98 -8.05 -13.08
CA PHE A 190 15.15 -8.09 -14.29
C PHE A 190 13.91 -7.20 -14.23
N GLY A 191 13.59 -6.63 -13.07
CA GLY A 191 12.39 -5.83 -12.88
C GLY A 191 12.55 -4.40 -13.39
N GLU A 192 11.49 -3.90 -14.05
CA GLU A 192 11.37 -2.50 -14.39
C GLU A 192 11.05 -1.67 -13.13
N LEU A 193 11.77 -0.56 -12.94
CA LEU A 193 11.61 0.34 -11.82
C LEU A 193 10.64 1.48 -12.15
N TYR A 194 9.59 1.60 -11.35
CA TYR A 194 8.66 2.72 -11.38
C TYR A 194 8.73 3.52 -10.08
N GLU A 195 9.17 4.78 -10.17
CA GLU A 195 9.30 5.67 -9.02
C GLU A 195 8.27 6.79 -9.04
N ARG A 196 7.69 7.12 -7.88
CA ARG A 196 6.77 8.24 -7.73
C ARG A 196 7.19 9.13 -6.57
N GLY A 197 8.38 9.70 -6.70
CA GLY A 197 9.00 10.56 -5.70
C GLY A 197 9.83 9.77 -4.68
N PRO A 198 10.33 10.45 -3.62
CA PRO A 198 11.44 9.94 -2.81
C PRO A 198 11.11 8.75 -1.90
N GLY A 199 9.85 8.33 -1.80
CA GLY A 199 9.43 7.31 -0.83
C GLY A 199 8.46 6.27 -1.40
N ILE A 200 8.30 6.16 -2.71
CA ILE A 200 7.46 5.14 -3.33
C ILE A 200 8.21 4.61 -4.55
N ARG A 201 8.62 3.34 -4.48
CA ARG A 201 9.20 2.60 -5.61
C ARG A 201 8.48 1.29 -5.81
N ILE A 202 8.27 0.95 -7.06
CA ILE A 202 7.68 -0.32 -7.47
C ILE A 202 8.65 -0.95 -8.45
N ARG A 203 9.13 -2.17 -8.17
CA ARG A 203 9.80 -2.99 -9.17
C ARG A 203 8.84 -4.07 -9.64
N LYS A 204 8.69 -4.22 -10.95
CA LYS A 204 7.87 -5.25 -11.59
C LYS A 204 8.74 -6.08 -12.51
N ALA A 205 8.90 -7.37 -12.22
CA ALA A 205 9.53 -8.31 -13.13
C ALA A 205 8.45 -9.17 -13.81
N VAL A 206 8.56 -9.35 -15.11
CA VAL A 206 7.61 -10.11 -15.93
C VAL A 206 8.33 -11.31 -16.52
N ALA A 207 7.68 -12.48 -16.53
CA ALA A 207 8.24 -13.66 -17.18
C ALA A 207 8.21 -13.50 -18.70
N GLN A 208 9.31 -13.81 -19.39
CA GLN A 208 9.41 -13.60 -20.85
C GLN A 208 8.48 -14.52 -21.64
N ASP A 209 8.24 -15.72 -21.13
CA ASP A 209 7.40 -16.78 -21.69
C ASP A 209 5.94 -16.71 -21.20
N ALA A 210 5.68 -15.98 -20.12
CA ALA A 210 4.34 -15.76 -19.56
C ALA A 210 4.17 -14.29 -19.18
N MET A 211 3.94 -13.43 -20.18
CA MET A 211 3.89 -11.97 -19.99
C MET A 211 2.78 -11.49 -19.05
N GLU A 212 1.80 -12.33 -18.77
CA GLU A 212 0.72 -12.05 -17.82
C GLU A 212 1.13 -12.30 -16.35
N ASN A 213 2.17 -13.13 -16.16
CA ASN A 213 2.75 -13.44 -14.87
C ASN A 213 3.79 -12.39 -14.48
N ALA A 214 3.63 -11.84 -13.29
CA ALA A 214 4.48 -10.76 -12.82
C ALA A 214 4.78 -10.86 -11.33
N LEU A 215 6.00 -10.51 -10.95
CA LEU A 215 6.45 -10.37 -9.57
C LEU A 215 6.66 -8.89 -9.23
N PHE A 216 6.30 -8.51 -8.00
CA PHE A 216 6.31 -7.13 -7.54
C PHE A 216 7.07 -6.98 -6.24
N VAL A 217 7.88 -5.92 -6.18
CA VAL A 217 8.41 -5.36 -4.93
C VAL A 217 7.90 -3.94 -4.78
N PHE A 218 7.20 -3.66 -3.69
CA PHE A 218 6.75 -2.33 -3.31
C PHE A 218 7.58 -1.83 -2.14
N ASP A 219 8.45 -0.85 -2.40
CA ASP A 219 9.22 -0.15 -1.39
C ASP A 219 8.51 1.15 -1.00
N ILE A 220 8.15 1.25 0.28
CA ILE A 220 7.45 2.40 0.85
C ILE A 220 8.34 3.07 1.90
N TRP A 221 8.60 4.34 1.66
CA TRP A 221 9.42 5.28 2.44
C TRP A 221 10.86 4.84 2.70
N ASP A 222 11.37 3.86 1.94
CA ASP A 222 12.65 3.17 2.17
C ASP A 222 12.70 2.45 3.52
N GLN A 223 11.52 2.09 4.05
CA GLN A 223 11.39 1.49 5.39
C GLN A 223 10.58 0.21 5.39
N PHE A 224 9.59 0.09 4.50
CA PHE A 224 8.71 -1.08 4.42
C PHE A 224 8.77 -1.66 3.01
N ARG A 225 8.92 -2.98 2.94
CA ARG A 225 8.92 -3.72 1.68
C ARG A 225 7.79 -4.74 1.67
N PHE A 226 7.03 -4.72 0.59
CA PHE A 226 5.93 -5.66 0.37
C PHE A 226 6.08 -6.39 -0.96
N PHE A 227 5.52 -7.59 -1.03
CA PHE A 227 5.69 -8.50 -2.15
C PHE A 227 4.36 -8.98 -2.69
N GLY A 228 4.23 -8.94 -4.01
CA GLY A 228 3.06 -9.44 -4.72
C GLY A 228 3.47 -10.26 -5.93
N ALA A 229 2.58 -11.14 -6.37
CA ALA A 229 2.70 -11.85 -7.63
C ALA A 229 1.33 -11.96 -8.30
N VAL A 230 1.34 -11.95 -9.63
CA VAL A 230 0.22 -12.35 -10.48
C VAL A 230 0.63 -13.63 -11.17
N LEU A 231 -0.20 -14.64 -11.06
CA LEU A 231 -0.02 -15.95 -11.69
C LEU A 231 -1.32 -16.32 -12.37
N ASP A 232 -1.26 -16.76 -13.61
CA ASP A 232 -2.38 -17.45 -14.25
C ASP A 232 -2.72 -18.72 -13.45
N HIS A 233 -4.00 -19.12 -13.43
CA HIS A 233 -4.32 -20.46 -12.94
C HIS A 233 -3.67 -21.47 -13.88
N ASP A 234 -3.02 -22.50 -13.31
CA ASP A 234 -2.56 -23.62 -14.10
C ASP A 234 -3.77 -24.15 -14.88
N THR A 235 -3.72 -24.08 -16.21
CA THR A 235 -4.59 -24.90 -17.05
C THR A 235 -4.14 -26.33 -16.78
N GLU A 236 -4.91 -27.08 -15.97
CA GLU A 236 -4.80 -28.53 -15.96
C GLU A 236 -5.08 -29.00 -17.40
N ASP A 237 -4.01 -29.33 -18.13
CA ASP A 237 -4.06 -30.09 -19.39
C ASP A 237 -4.45 -31.55 -19.12
#